data_AF-A0A6I4ZAP0-F1
#
_entry.id   AF-A0A6I4ZAP0-F1
#
_cell.length_a   1.000
_cell.length_b   1.000
_cell.length_c   1.000
_cell.angle_alpha   90.00
_cell.angle_beta   90.00
_cell.angle_gamma   90.00
#
_symmetry.space_group_name_H-M   'P 1'
#
loop_
_entity.id
_entity.type
_entity.pdbx_description
1 polymer ?
#
loop_
_entity_poly.entity_id
_entity_poly.type
_entity_poly.pdbx_seq_one_letter_code
_entity_poly.pdbx_strand_id
1 'polypeptide(L)' 'MRRFTRHARQRMRERRVSEEAVDAVLASYHTSRPASRRPGARPAVIYVGIWQNRTLRVYVRRDASPPVVTTVAWED' A
#
# COMPACT_ATOMS: atom_id res chain seq x y z
N MET A 1 -7.51 -10.78 6.47
CA MET A 1 -8.04 -10.32 5.16
C MET A 1 -8.04 -8.80 5.14
N ARG A 2 -7.33 -8.19 4.18
CA ARG A 2 -7.14 -6.74 4.11
C ARG A 2 -8.25 -6.12 3.26
N ARG A 3 -8.66 -4.90 3.55
CA ARG A 3 -9.65 -4.19 2.71
C ARG A 3 -8.94 -3.23 1.77
N PHE A 4 -9.37 -3.20 0.51
CA PHE A 4 -8.90 -2.23 -0.48
C PHE A 4 -9.97 -1.17 -0.70
N THR A 5 -9.57 0.11 -0.72
CA THR A 5 -10.49 1.17 -1.17
C THR A 5 -10.75 1.05 -2.68
N ARG A 6 -11.82 1.68 -3.17
CA ARG A 6 -12.09 1.79 -4.62
C ARG A 6 -10.89 2.38 -5.36
N HIS A 7 -10.28 3.42 -4.78
CA HIS A 7 -9.07 4.04 -5.33
C HIS A 7 -7.89 3.08 -5.38
N ALA A 8 -7.65 2.30 -4.31
CA ALA A 8 -6.59 1.30 -4.29
C ALA A 8 -6.79 0.24 -5.40
N ARG A 9 -8.00 -0.30 -5.53
CA ARG A 9 -8.35 -1.26 -6.60
C ARG A 9 -8.10 -0.68 -7.99
N GLN A 10 -8.47 0.59 -8.20
CA GLN A 10 -8.21 1.28 -9.46
C GLN A 10 -6.69 1.38 -9.74
N ARG A 11 -5.89 1.85 -8.78
CA ARG A 11 -4.43 1.95 -8.95
C ARG A 11 -3.77 0.60 -9.18
N MET A 12 -4.25 -0.44 -8.49
CA MET A 12 -3.77 -1.81 -8.71
C MET A 12 -3.99 -2.25 -10.15
N ARG A 13 -5.20 -2.05 -10.69
CA ARG A 13 -5.52 -2.37 -12.08
C ARG A 13 -4.68 -1.57 -13.07
N GLU A 14 -4.57 -0.25 -12.88
CA GLU A 14 -3.79 0.64 -13.77
C GLU A 14 -2.30 0.30 -13.78
N ARG A 15 -1.75 -0.07 -12.61
CA ARG A 15 -0.32 -0.34 -12.42
C ARG A 15 0.03 -1.83 -12.52
N ARG A 16 -0.94 -2.68 -12.87
CA ARG A 16 -0.80 -4.15 -12.93
C ARG A 16 -0.20 -4.74 -11.64
N VAL A 17 -0.66 -4.26 -10.49
CA VAL A 17 -0.27 -4.77 -9.16
C VAL A 17 -1.31 -5.79 -8.71
N SER A 18 -0.89 -7.03 -8.48
CA SER A 18 -1.76 -8.09 -7.94
C SER A 18 -1.98 -7.92 -6.42
N GLU A 19 -3.05 -8.54 -5.89
CA GLU A 19 -3.24 -8.63 -4.43
C GLU A 19 -2.07 -9.39 -3.78
N GLU A 20 -1.53 -10.42 -4.45
CA GLU A 20 -0.35 -11.17 -4.01
C GLU A 20 0.90 -10.28 -3.84
N ALA A 21 1.16 -9.36 -4.77
CA ALA A 21 2.28 -8.43 -4.66
C ALA A 21 2.16 -7.53 -3.42
N VAL A 22 0.93 -7.09 -3.12
CA VAL A 22 0.64 -6.31 -1.90
C VAL A 22 0.81 -7.19 -0.65
N ASP A 23 0.40 -8.45 -0.72
CA ASP A 23 0.56 -9.44 0.35
C ASP A 23 2.02 -9.71 0.68
N ALA A 24 2.83 -9.96 -0.34
CA ALA A 24 4.27 -10.14 -0.23
C ALA A 24 4.94 -8.90 0.38
N VAL A 25 4.70 -7.70 -0.15
CA VAL A 25 5.33 -6.48 0.37
C VAL A 25 4.96 -6.24 1.83
N LEU A 26 3.70 -6.40 2.21
CA LEU A 26 3.31 -6.19 3.60
C LEU A 26 3.82 -7.31 4.54
N ALA A 27 4.25 -8.46 4.01
CA ALA A 27 4.90 -9.53 4.77
C ALA A 27 6.43 -9.35 4.89
N SER A 28 7.09 -8.78 3.88
CA SER A 28 8.57 -8.72 3.79
C SER A 28 9.14 -7.32 3.45
N TYR A 29 8.41 -6.24 3.74
CA TYR A 29 8.90 -4.87 3.53
C TYR A 29 10.23 -4.64 4.24
N HIS A 30 11.14 -3.91 3.59
CA HIS A 30 12.40 -3.49 4.21
C HIS A 30 12.30 -2.10 4.85
N THR A 31 11.35 -1.27 4.40
CA THR A 31 11.15 0.09 4.93
C THR A 31 9.69 0.33 5.26
N SER A 32 9.42 0.91 6.42
CA SER A 32 8.11 1.48 6.74
C SER A 32 8.26 2.91 7.25
N ARG A 33 7.34 3.79 6.86
CA ARG A 33 7.35 5.19 7.29
C ARG A 33 5.95 5.78 7.30
N PRO A 34 5.66 6.76 8.17
CA PRO A 34 4.39 7.48 8.11
C PRO A 34 4.24 8.15 6.74
N ALA A 35 3.04 8.08 6.17
CA ALA A 35 2.70 8.88 5.00
C ALA A 35 2.61 10.36 5.40
N SER A 36 3.00 11.26 4.51
CA SER A 36 2.88 12.70 4.73
C SER A 36 1.44 13.06 5.10
N ARG A 37 1.26 13.71 6.26
CA ARG A 37 -0.04 14.16 6.73
C ARG A 37 -0.54 15.27 5.82
N ARG A 38 -1.70 15.09 5.21
CA ARG A 38 -2.46 16.14 4.54
C ARG A 38 -3.58 16.60 5.49
N PRO A 39 -3.92 17.90 5.57
CA PRO A 39 -5.05 18.36 6.35
C PRO A 39 -6.33 17.57 6.00
N GLY A 40 -7.01 17.03 7.01
CA GLY A 40 -8.21 16.20 6.84
C GLY A 40 -7.98 14.75 6.36
N ALA A 41 -6.76 14.36 6.01
CA ALA A 41 -6.47 12.98 5.65
C ALA A 41 -6.23 12.10 6.88
N ARG A 42 -6.81 10.90 6.85
CA ARG A 42 -6.61 9.89 7.90
C ARG A 42 -5.16 9.38 7.89
N PRO A 43 -4.61 9.03 9.07
CA PRO A 43 -3.22 8.59 9.18
C PRO A 43 -2.99 7.30 8.38
N ALA A 44 -1.91 7.28 7.61
CA ALA A 44 -1.49 6.13 6.84
C ALA A 44 0.01 5.87 7.02
N VAL A 45 0.41 4.62 6.83
CA VAL A 45 1.80 4.17 6.80
C VAL A 45 2.10 3.66 5.40
N ILE A 46 3.27 4.03 4.89
CA ILE A 46 3.82 3.53 3.64
C ILE A 46 4.75 2.37 3.99
N TYR A 47 4.49 1.21 3.41
CA TYR A 47 5.39 0.07 3.43
C TYR A 47 6.05 -0.04 2.07
N VAL A 48 7.35 -0.27 2.05
CA VAL A 48 8.16 -0.37 0.83
C VAL A 48 8.87 -1.71 0.85
N GLY A 49 8.65 -2.49 -0.19
CA GLY A 49 9.26 -3.81 -0.37
C GLY A 49 9.47 -4.12 -1.84
N ILE A 50 10.13 -5.24 -2.09
CA ILE A 50 10.48 -5.68 -3.45
C ILE A 50 9.52 -6.79 -3.87
N TRP A 51 8.99 -6.70 -5.08
CA TRP A 51 8.23 -7.75 -5.75
C TRP A 51 8.73 -7.91 -7.18
N GLN A 52 9.12 -9.11 -7.57
CA GLN A 52 9.63 -9.41 -8.91
C GLN A 52 10.71 -8.41 -9.39
N ASN A 53 11.69 -8.13 -8.53
CA ASN A 53 12.79 -7.20 -8.78
C ASN A 53 12.37 -5.74 -9.01
N ARG A 54 11.19 -5.34 -8.52
CA ARG A 54 10.69 -3.96 -8.58
C ARG A 54 10.25 -3.51 -7.20
N THR A 55 10.55 -2.27 -6.85
CA THR A 55 10.14 -1.72 -5.56
C THR A 55 8.68 -1.26 -5.60
N LEU A 56 7.87 -1.75 -4.68
CA LEU A 56 6.46 -1.41 -4.54
C LEU A 56 6.21 -0.72 -3.20
N ARG A 57 5.52 0.41 -3.26
CA ARG A 57 5.05 1.20 -2.12
C ARG A 57 3.56 0.91 -1.89
N VAL A 58 3.22 0.45 -0.70
CA VAL A 58 1.85 0.14 -0.26
C VAL A 58 1.44 1.09 0.86
N TYR A 59 0.35 1.82 0.66
CA TYR A 59 -0.17 2.78 1.62
C TYR A 59 -1.32 2.14 2.39
N VAL A 60 -1.18 2.09 3.72
CA VAL A 60 -2.14 1.41 4.59
C VAL A 60 -2.60 2.35 5.69
N ARG A 61 -3.91 2.49 5.80
CA ARG A 61 -4.55 3.11 6.95
C ARG A 61 -4.61 2.14 8.12
N ARG A 62 -4.02 2.56 9.24
CA ARG A 62 -3.97 1.79 10.50
C ARG A 62 -5.05 2.19 11.50
N ASP A 63 -5.84 3.23 11.21
CA ASP A 63 -6.96 3.69 12.03
C ASP A 63 -8.24 2.84 11.86
N ALA A 64 -8.14 1.71 11.15
CA ALA A 64 -9.24 0.80 10.87
C ALA A 64 -8.81 -0.65 11.15
N SER A 65 -9.72 -1.44 11.72
CA SER A 65 -9.56 -2.89 11.89
C SER A 65 -10.64 -3.59 11.06
N PRO A 66 -10.28 -4.35 10.01
CA PRO A 66 -8.93 -4.67 9.56
C PRO A 66 -8.21 -3.49 8.86
N PRO A 67 -6.86 -3.54 8.72
CA PRO A 67 -6.10 -2.53 7.98
C PRO A 67 -6.63 -2.33 6.55
N VAL A 68 -6.65 -1.06 6.12
CA VAL A 68 -7.21 -0.68 4.81
C VAL A 68 -6.11 -0.17 3.89
N VAL A 69 -5.88 -0.85 2.78
CA VAL A 69 -4.98 -0.39 1.72
C VAL A 69 -5.66 0.73 0.95
N THR A 70 -5.04 1.91 0.92
CA THR A 70 -5.59 3.12 0.29
C THR A 70 -5.03 3.39 -1.09
N THR A 71 -3.77 3.02 -1.34
CA THR A 71 -3.14 3.15 -2.66
C THR A 71 -1.89 2.28 -2.75
N VAL A 72 -1.46 2.01 -3.98
CA VAL A 72 -0.24 1.24 -4.31
C VAL A 72 0.50 1.95 -5.44
N ALA A 73 1.82 1.95 -5.39
CA ALA A 73 2.67 2.58 -6.40
C ALA A 73 3.98 1.84 -6.58
N TRP A 74 4.37 1.55 -7.83
CA TRP A 74 5.77 1.21 -8.12
C TRP A 74 6.65 2.44 -7.83
N GLU A 75 7.85 2.19 -7.33
CA GLU A 75 8.94 3.15 -7.35
C GLU A 75 9.51 3.15 -8.78
N ASP A 76 9.59 4.33 -9.38
CA ASP A 76 10.24 4.57 -10.68
C ASP A 76 11.74 4.80 -10.47
#